data_AF-A0A2W4LR95-F1
#
_entry.id   AF-A0A2W4LR95-F1
#
_cell.length_a   1.000
_cell.length_b   1.000
_cell.length_c   1.000
_cell.angle_alpha   90.00
_cell.angle_beta   90.00
_cell.angle_gamma   90.00
#
_symmetry.space_group_name_H-M   'P 1'
#
loop_
_entity.id
_entity.type
_entity.pdbx_description
1 polymer ?
#
loop_
_entity_poly.entity_id
_entity_poly.type
_entity_poly.pdbx_seq_one_letter_code
_entity_poly.pdbx_strand_id
1 'polypeptide(L)'
;MWIVRLLLSACLLALLAPTPAAAAPLAEEECRLSSRIPAHVREALIDAGVWLAALDEAQVQLGGQQITLRICAPAEERGTARRMLQLLQQALPLLDRSAGLPYDGAVVRDILLVPTPEMAEVHADGFVRRDGVMVLHPRSAEWTVIHEAAHYWAHSESLAEPWMWEGYADYLTELTLADLGLPLVPLMPETGCEGHALVHWRRDPHIPPYCGYRVGARVFRELSAAVGHQPIATALRQLGDGISRANSWRLLAALELATGRDLTPIFRAYVLPPEASDWLDRWSRTQALLREVRAISDSLGLSLPQPILLSVQNWRSGILIDREIEGARALLAALLPALERARYLDERCGALGLGCAGRLGQLPSDLAGAQQLDARLAAEIDLLSSFEQLAGEAAAAGLPLAQRAGDAGEARDT
;
A
#
# COMPACT_ATOMS: atom_id res chain seq x y z
N MET A 1 43.96 1.37 91.28
CA MET A 1 42.88 0.45 91.69
C MET A 1 41.57 1.19 91.49
N TRP A 2 40.88 1.05 90.37
CA TRP A 2 40.17 -0.16 89.88
C TRP A 2 38.87 -0.41 90.65
N ILE A 3 37.77 -0.46 89.88
CA ILE A 3 36.53 -1.21 90.13
C ILE A 3 35.69 -0.59 91.28
N VAL A 4 34.51 0.00 91.09
CA VAL A 4 33.20 -0.64 90.88
C VAL A 4 32.16 0.40 90.37
N ARG A 5 32.31 1.00 89.18
CA ARG A 5 31.25 1.90 88.64
C ARG A 5 30.94 1.74 87.14
N LEU A 6 31.23 0.57 86.57
CA LEU A 6 31.09 0.31 85.14
C LEU A 6 30.19 -0.90 84.78
N LEU A 7 29.29 -1.33 85.67
CA LEU A 7 28.46 -2.54 85.43
C LEU A 7 26.97 -2.41 85.78
N LEU A 8 26.38 -1.22 85.67
CA LEU A 8 24.91 -1.04 85.76
C LEU A 8 24.36 -0.02 84.75
N SER A 9 24.97 0.04 83.56
CA SER A 9 24.38 0.74 82.39
C SER A 9 24.52 -0.07 81.10
N ALA A 10 24.72 -1.39 81.21
CA ALA A 10 24.89 -2.30 80.08
C ALA A 10 23.72 -3.29 79.88
N CYS A 11 22.60 -3.12 80.58
CA CYS A 11 21.42 -4.01 80.44
C CYS A 11 20.10 -3.27 80.14
N LEU A 12 20.14 -2.12 79.49
CA LEU A 12 18.93 -1.48 78.95
C LEU A 12 19.14 -0.87 77.55
N LEU A 13 19.91 -1.56 76.72
CA LEU A 13 20.16 -1.19 75.32
C LEU A 13 20.21 -2.43 74.42
N ALA A 14 19.36 -3.41 74.72
CA ALA A 14 19.13 -4.59 73.89
C ALA A 14 17.64 -4.94 73.94
N LEU A 15 16.80 -4.08 73.34
CA LEU A 15 15.42 -4.37 72.88
C LEU A 15 14.90 -3.13 72.12
N LEU A 16 15.70 -2.65 71.18
CA LEU A 16 15.15 -1.99 70.00
C LEU A 16 15.49 -2.93 68.86
N ALA A 17 14.66 -3.97 68.69
CA ALA A 17 14.52 -4.54 67.37
C ALA A 17 14.23 -3.35 66.44
N PRO A 18 14.93 -3.19 65.31
CA PRO A 18 14.36 -2.34 64.27
C PRO A 18 12.96 -2.91 64.06
N THR A 19 11.94 -2.12 64.37
CA THR A 19 10.69 -2.28 63.66
C THR A 19 11.10 -2.42 62.20
N PRO A 20 10.60 -3.40 61.44
CA PRO A 20 10.67 -3.23 60.00
C PRO A 20 10.06 -1.84 59.81
N ALA A 21 10.89 -0.86 59.45
CA ALA A 21 10.40 0.32 58.83
C ALA A 21 9.51 -0.28 57.76
N ALA A 22 8.20 -0.10 57.92
CA ALA A 22 7.25 -0.44 56.88
C ALA A 22 7.92 0.17 55.66
N ALA A 23 8.46 -0.70 54.79
CA ALA A 23 9.10 -0.24 53.59
C ALA A 23 8.00 0.65 53.01
N ALA A 24 8.26 1.96 52.93
CA ALA A 24 7.35 2.86 52.25
C ALA A 24 7.01 2.09 50.98
N PRO A 25 5.72 1.78 50.73
CA PRO A 25 5.35 0.91 49.62
C PRO A 25 6.17 1.43 48.47
N LEU A 26 7.09 0.60 47.95
CA LEU A 26 7.99 0.95 46.86
C LEU A 26 7.11 1.75 45.94
N ALA A 27 7.34 3.07 45.85
CA ALA A 27 6.42 3.96 45.19
C ALA A 27 6.18 3.30 43.84
N GLU A 28 4.99 2.69 43.70
CA GLU A 28 4.65 1.86 42.55
C GLU A 28 4.98 2.78 41.40
N GLU A 29 5.89 2.35 40.52
CA GLU A 29 6.34 3.18 39.41
C GLU A 29 5.08 3.60 38.66
N GLU A 30 4.56 4.79 39.03
CA GLU A 30 3.37 5.35 38.44
C GLU A 30 3.68 5.31 36.97
N CYS A 31 2.80 4.69 36.20
CA CYS A 31 2.91 4.72 34.77
C CYS A 31 3.09 6.18 34.35
N ARG A 32 4.33 6.61 34.05
CA ARG A 32 4.64 8.01 33.71
C ARG A 32 3.97 8.43 32.40
N LEU A 33 3.38 7.48 31.68
CA LEU A 33 2.51 7.72 30.52
C LEU A 33 1.22 8.45 30.91
N SER A 34 0.83 8.47 32.20
CA SER A 34 -0.33 9.23 32.71
C SER A 34 -0.28 10.71 32.34
N SER A 35 0.93 11.29 32.19
CA SER A 35 1.14 12.67 31.74
C SER A 35 0.80 12.88 30.25
N ARG A 36 0.85 11.83 29.43
CA ARG A 36 0.47 11.81 28.00
C ARG A 36 -0.99 11.38 27.76
N ILE A 37 -1.67 10.93 28.81
CA ILE A 37 -3.12 10.70 28.80
C ILE A 37 -3.80 12.07 28.77
N PRO A 38 -4.80 12.30 27.89
CA PRO A 38 -5.59 13.53 27.91
C PRO A 38 -6.12 13.78 29.32
N ALA A 39 -6.04 15.03 29.79
CA ALA A 39 -6.37 15.37 31.18
C ALA A 39 -7.74 14.85 31.61
N HIS A 40 -8.74 14.97 30.75
CA HIS A 40 -10.10 14.46 31.00
C HIS A 40 -10.18 12.93 31.13
N VAL A 41 -9.37 12.16 30.38
CA VAL A 41 -9.32 10.68 30.52
C VAL A 41 -8.61 10.32 31.82
N ARG A 42 -7.50 11.01 32.14
CA ARG A 42 -6.79 10.80 33.41
C ARG A 42 -7.69 11.12 34.61
N GLU A 43 -8.43 12.23 34.56
CA GLU A 43 -9.40 12.62 35.58
C GLU A 43 -10.54 11.59 35.69
N ALA A 44 -11.11 11.13 34.56
CA ALA A 44 -12.12 10.09 34.57
C ALA A 44 -11.63 8.75 35.16
N LEU A 45 -10.37 8.37 34.89
CA LEU A 45 -9.75 7.18 35.48
C LEU A 45 -9.55 7.34 36.99
N ILE A 46 -9.09 8.51 37.44
CA ILE A 46 -8.95 8.83 38.87
C ILE A 46 -10.30 8.82 39.58
N ASP A 47 -11.33 9.44 38.99
CA ASP A 47 -12.70 9.48 39.54
C ASP A 47 -13.32 8.07 39.60
N ALA A 48 -12.97 7.20 38.65
CA ALA A 48 -13.35 5.78 38.65
C ALA A 48 -12.50 4.90 39.58
N GLY A 49 -11.50 5.46 40.27
CA GLY A 49 -10.59 4.73 41.16
C GLY A 49 -9.60 3.81 40.44
N VAL A 50 -9.36 4.02 39.15
CA VAL A 50 -8.47 3.22 38.31
C VAL A 50 -7.05 3.78 38.36
N TRP A 51 -6.12 2.99 38.91
CA TRP A 51 -4.71 3.37 39.04
C TRP A 51 -3.83 2.61 38.04
N LEU A 52 -3.15 3.35 37.16
CA LEU A 52 -2.18 2.78 36.22
C LEU A 52 -0.84 2.50 36.92
N ALA A 53 -0.78 1.37 37.61
CA ALA A 53 0.37 0.97 38.43
C ALA A 53 1.27 -0.07 37.76
N ALA A 54 0.78 -0.79 36.74
CA ALA A 54 1.58 -1.77 36.02
C ALA A 54 2.17 -1.16 34.75
N LEU A 55 3.50 -1.13 34.66
CA LEU A 55 4.26 -0.88 33.44
C LEU A 55 5.02 -2.15 33.07
N ASP A 56 4.84 -2.62 31.83
CA ASP A 56 5.69 -3.65 31.23
C ASP A 56 6.21 -3.13 29.88
N GLU A 57 7.41 -3.53 29.50
CA GLU A 57 8.07 -3.08 28.27
C GLU A 57 8.56 -4.25 27.42
N ALA A 58 8.59 -4.05 26.10
CA ALA A 58 9.11 -5.02 25.14
C ALA A 58 9.89 -4.30 24.04
N GLN A 59 10.97 -4.91 23.57
CA GLN A 59 11.72 -4.42 22.41
C GLN A 59 11.28 -5.16 21.15
N VAL A 60 11.12 -4.42 20.06
CA VAL A 60 10.74 -4.89 18.73
C VAL A 60 11.70 -4.30 17.70
N GLN A 61 12.02 -5.07 16.67
CA GLN A 61 12.83 -4.60 15.55
C GLN A 61 11.94 -4.33 14.32
N LEU A 62 11.87 -3.08 13.86
CA LEU A 62 11.14 -2.67 12.64
C LEU A 62 12.08 -1.95 11.69
N GLY A 63 12.10 -2.28 10.40
CA GLY A 63 12.86 -1.52 9.39
C GLY A 63 14.34 -1.27 9.70
N GLY A 64 15.01 -2.11 10.51
CA GLY A 64 16.39 -1.88 10.96
C GLY A 64 16.54 -0.96 12.19
N GLN A 65 15.44 -0.48 12.77
CA GLN A 65 15.39 0.28 14.02
C GLN A 65 14.79 -0.54 15.17
N GLN A 66 15.37 -0.39 16.37
CA GLN A 66 14.81 -0.95 17.59
C GLN A 66 13.78 0.03 18.18
N ILE A 67 12.60 -0.48 18.51
CA ILE A 67 11.47 0.25 19.07
C ILE A 67 11.09 -0.36 20.41
N THR A 68 10.83 0.49 21.38
CA THR A 68 10.32 0.10 22.70
C THR A 68 8.81 0.23 22.75
N LEU A 69 8.12 -0.87 22.99
CA LEU A 69 6.71 -0.90 23.37
C LEU A 69 6.61 -0.76 24.88
N ARG A 70 5.72 0.11 25.36
CA ARG A 70 5.42 0.32 26.77
C ARG A 70 3.92 0.21 26.98
N ILE A 71 3.48 -0.75 27.79
CA ILE A 71 2.07 -0.90 28.12
C ILE A 71 1.83 -0.51 29.57
N CYS A 72 0.83 0.34 29.77
CA CYS A 72 0.33 0.68 31.09
C CYS A 72 -1.08 0.17 31.30
N ALA A 73 -1.30 -0.41 32.47
CA ALA A 73 -2.56 -1.02 32.84
C ALA A 73 -2.87 -0.83 34.34
N PRO A 74 -4.15 -0.98 34.72
CA PRO A 74 -4.53 -1.26 36.10
C PRO A 74 -3.75 -2.45 36.66
N ALA A 75 -3.45 -2.42 37.96
CA ALA A 75 -2.64 -3.46 38.61
C ALA A 75 -3.25 -4.87 38.41
N GLU A 76 -4.57 -4.96 38.49
CA GLU A 76 -5.37 -6.17 38.27
C GLU A 76 -5.29 -6.70 36.83
N GLU A 77 -5.02 -5.83 35.85
CA GLU A 77 -4.92 -6.17 34.43
C GLU A 77 -3.48 -6.46 33.97
N ARG A 78 -2.51 -6.49 34.89
CA ARG A 78 -1.10 -6.74 34.55
C ARG A 78 -0.87 -8.02 33.73
N GLY A 79 -1.62 -9.09 34.03
CA GLY A 79 -1.56 -10.33 33.27
C GLY A 79 -2.03 -10.16 31.82
N THR A 80 -3.11 -9.40 31.62
CA THR A 80 -3.66 -9.06 30.30
C THR A 80 -2.70 -8.18 29.52
N ALA A 81 -2.17 -7.14 30.16
CA ALA A 81 -1.19 -6.23 29.56
C ALA A 81 0.04 -6.98 29.01
N ARG A 82 0.59 -7.93 29.78
CA ARG A 82 1.72 -8.77 29.33
C ARG A 82 1.38 -9.62 28.11
N ARG A 83 0.19 -10.22 28.06
CA ARG A 83 -0.24 -11.03 26.91
C ARG A 83 -0.40 -10.17 25.66
N MET A 84 -1.03 -9.00 25.77
CA MET A 84 -1.18 -8.07 24.64
C MET A 84 0.18 -7.53 24.17
N LEU A 85 1.08 -7.22 25.10
CA LEU A 85 2.44 -6.78 24.76
C LEU A 85 3.23 -7.89 24.03
N GLN A 86 3.13 -9.14 24.48
CA GLN A 86 3.73 -10.29 23.80
C GLN A 86 3.14 -10.52 22.42
N LEU A 87 1.84 -10.31 22.24
CA LEU A 87 1.18 -10.39 20.93
C LEU A 87 1.73 -9.30 20.00
N LEU A 88 1.78 -8.05 20.45
CA LEU A 88 2.32 -6.94 19.67
C LEU A 88 3.80 -7.14 19.33
N GLN A 89 4.59 -7.71 20.25
CA GLN A 89 5.99 -8.04 20.00
C GLN A 89 6.17 -9.02 18.84
N GLN A 90 5.23 -9.96 18.67
CA GLN A 90 5.24 -10.93 17.58
C GLN A 90 4.61 -10.36 16.30
N ALA A 91 3.53 -9.58 16.42
CA ALA A 91 2.74 -9.07 15.30
C ALA A 91 3.42 -7.91 14.56
N LEU A 92 4.02 -6.95 15.26
CA LEU A 92 4.58 -5.74 14.63
C LEU A 92 5.63 -6.04 13.54
N PRO A 93 6.58 -6.98 13.72
CA PRO A 93 7.50 -7.35 12.64
C PRO A 93 6.82 -8.01 11.43
N LEU A 94 5.65 -8.64 11.60
CA LEU A 94 4.87 -9.22 10.50
C LEU A 94 4.16 -8.10 9.72
N LEU A 95 3.54 -7.17 10.45
CA LEU A 95 2.91 -5.98 9.90
C LEU A 95 3.91 -5.14 9.09
N ASP A 96 5.10 -4.89 9.64
CA ASP A 96 6.16 -4.11 8.97
C ASP A 96 6.56 -4.69 7.60
N ARG A 97 6.62 -6.01 7.49
CA ARG A 97 6.96 -6.69 6.23
C ARG A 97 5.85 -6.60 5.19
N SER A 98 4.60 -6.49 5.62
CA SER A 98 3.41 -6.59 4.76
C SER A 98 2.79 -5.22 4.46
N ALA A 99 3.02 -4.20 5.30
CA ALA A 99 2.32 -2.93 5.21
C ALA A 99 2.61 -2.14 3.94
N GLY A 100 3.83 -2.24 3.38
CA GLY A 100 4.21 -1.47 2.20
C GLY A 100 4.24 0.05 2.38
N LEU A 101 3.69 0.60 3.46
CA LEU A 101 3.71 2.01 3.82
C LEU A 101 4.88 2.29 4.77
N PRO A 102 5.36 3.55 4.86
CA PRO A 102 6.37 3.90 5.85
C PRO A 102 5.81 3.74 7.26
N TYR A 103 6.66 3.30 8.18
CA TYR A 103 6.33 3.27 9.60
C TYR A 103 6.27 4.71 10.12
N ASP A 104 5.07 5.17 10.50
CA ASP A 104 4.88 6.51 11.05
C ASP A 104 4.93 6.49 12.57
N GLY A 105 6.15 6.48 13.12
CA GLY A 105 6.35 7.19 14.37
C GLY A 105 7.49 6.75 15.28
N ALA A 106 7.29 6.99 16.57
CA ALA A 106 8.38 7.12 17.52
C ALA A 106 9.08 5.80 17.84
N VAL A 107 10.36 5.91 18.20
CA VAL A 107 11.16 4.82 18.80
C VAL A 107 10.59 4.26 20.10
N VAL A 108 9.60 4.95 20.67
CA VAL A 108 8.86 4.49 21.85
C VAL A 108 7.37 4.58 21.56
N ARG A 109 6.66 3.47 21.76
CA ARG A 109 5.21 3.35 21.57
C ARG A 109 4.52 3.04 22.87
N ASP A 110 3.59 3.92 23.20
CA ASP A 110 2.83 3.88 24.43
C ASP A 110 1.48 3.21 24.17
N ILE A 111 1.14 2.25 25.03
CA ILE A 111 -0.10 1.50 24.99
C ILE A 111 -0.80 1.67 26.34
N LEU A 112 -2.08 2.03 26.30
CA LEU A 112 -2.91 2.23 27.49
C LEU A 112 -4.01 1.17 27.50
N LEU A 113 -4.06 0.37 28.55
CA LEU A 113 -5.07 -0.67 28.72
C LEU A 113 -6.15 -0.19 29.69
N VAL A 114 -7.15 0.51 29.17
CA VAL A 114 -8.21 1.15 29.97
C VAL A 114 -9.53 1.18 29.21
N PRO A 115 -10.68 1.01 29.90
CA PRO A 115 -11.97 1.38 29.32
C PRO A 115 -12.04 2.91 29.25
N THR A 116 -12.42 3.47 28.09
CA THR A 116 -12.66 4.92 27.96
C THR A 116 -14.10 5.20 27.51
N PRO A 117 -14.68 6.36 27.86
CA PRO A 117 -15.95 6.80 27.30
C PRO A 117 -15.91 6.91 25.76
N GLU A 118 -14.77 7.32 25.20
CA GLU A 118 -14.54 7.43 23.75
C GLU A 118 -14.77 6.09 23.04
N MET A 119 -14.29 4.97 23.60
CA MET A 119 -14.55 3.62 23.07
C MET A 119 -16.05 3.31 22.99
N ALA A 120 -16.83 3.73 24.00
CA ALA A 120 -18.27 3.54 24.01
C ALA A 120 -18.98 4.41 22.95
N GLU A 121 -18.48 5.62 22.70
CA GLU A 121 -19.00 6.52 21.66
C GLU A 121 -18.72 6.02 20.24
N VAL A 122 -17.54 5.45 20.00
CA VAL A 122 -17.16 4.91 18.68
C VAL A 122 -17.50 3.43 18.49
N HIS A 123 -18.11 2.80 19.51
CA HIS A 123 -18.40 1.36 19.55
C HIS A 123 -17.19 0.50 19.17
N ALA A 124 -16.01 0.86 19.67
CA ALA A 124 -14.74 0.18 19.39
C ALA A 124 -14.06 -0.24 20.69
N ASP A 125 -13.36 -1.37 20.67
CA ASP A 125 -12.56 -1.87 21.80
C ASP A 125 -11.11 -1.36 21.76
N GLY A 126 -10.78 -0.47 20.83
CA GLY A 126 -9.44 0.06 20.61
C GLY A 126 -9.43 1.27 19.68
N PHE A 127 -8.35 2.06 19.75
CA PHE A 127 -7.99 3.07 18.75
C PHE A 127 -6.52 3.49 18.87
N VAL A 128 -5.94 4.01 17.79
CA VAL A 128 -4.65 4.72 17.81
C VAL A 128 -4.86 6.23 17.68
N ARG A 129 -4.32 6.99 18.64
CA ARG A 129 -4.37 8.45 18.65
C ARG A 129 -3.38 9.05 17.66
N ARG A 130 -3.58 10.32 17.29
CA ARG A 130 -2.70 11.06 16.39
C ARG A 130 -1.24 11.17 16.89
N ASP A 131 -1.04 11.16 18.21
CA ASP A 131 0.30 11.14 18.82
C ASP A 131 0.94 9.74 18.85
N GLY A 132 0.29 8.74 18.24
CA GLY A 132 0.78 7.37 18.13
C GLY A 132 0.60 6.53 19.39
N VAL A 133 -0.17 7.01 20.37
CA VAL A 133 -0.55 6.24 21.56
C VAL A 133 -1.69 5.29 21.19
N MET A 134 -1.51 4.01 21.45
CA MET A 134 -2.57 3.00 21.31
C MET A 134 -3.37 2.92 22.60
N VAL A 135 -4.69 2.92 22.49
CA VAL A 135 -5.61 2.73 23.63
C VAL A 135 -6.43 1.49 23.37
N LEU A 136 -6.43 0.55 24.32
CA LEU A 136 -7.10 -0.74 24.22
C LEU A 136 -7.99 -0.96 25.44
N HIS A 137 -9.15 -1.56 25.22
CA HIS A 137 -9.96 -2.08 26.33
C HIS A 137 -9.26 -3.32 26.93
N PRO A 138 -9.32 -3.56 28.25
CA PRO A 138 -8.83 -4.81 28.87
C PRO A 138 -9.41 -6.12 28.30
N ARG A 139 -10.41 -6.04 27.43
CA ARG A 139 -11.14 -7.17 26.85
C ARG A 139 -11.02 -7.23 25.34
N SER A 140 -10.18 -6.36 24.73
CA SER A 140 -9.94 -6.38 23.30
C SER A 140 -9.47 -7.77 22.87
N ALA A 141 -10.08 -8.30 21.81
CA ALA A 141 -9.64 -9.54 21.20
C ALA A 141 -8.27 -9.35 20.52
N GLU A 142 -7.56 -10.45 20.27
CA GLU A 142 -6.29 -10.44 19.56
C GLU A 142 -6.38 -9.73 18.21
N TRP A 143 -7.52 -9.91 17.50
CA TRP A 143 -7.84 -9.17 16.28
C TRP A 143 -7.72 -7.66 16.49
N THR A 144 -8.43 -7.10 17.47
CA THR A 144 -8.44 -5.66 17.75
C THR A 144 -7.04 -5.15 18.07
N VAL A 145 -6.28 -5.89 18.88
CA VAL A 145 -4.90 -5.51 19.24
C VAL A 145 -4.02 -5.38 18.00
N ILE A 146 -4.13 -6.32 17.05
CA ILE A 146 -3.37 -6.30 15.80
C ILE A 146 -3.90 -5.23 14.83
N HIS A 147 -5.22 -5.04 14.76
CA HIS A 147 -5.87 -4.00 13.95
C HIS A 147 -5.37 -2.61 14.34
N GLU A 148 -5.40 -2.30 15.64
CA GLU A 148 -4.88 -1.03 16.12
C GLU A 148 -3.39 -0.90 15.82
N ALA A 149 -2.61 -1.98 15.92
CA ALA A 149 -1.20 -1.94 15.56
C ALA A 149 -0.97 -1.66 14.07
N ALA A 150 -1.84 -2.15 13.18
CA ALA A 150 -1.76 -1.91 11.75
C ALA A 150 -1.92 -0.41 11.39
N HIS A 151 -2.61 0.37 12.23
CA HIS A 151 -2.73 1.82 12.06
C HIS A 151 -1.41 2.59 12.24
N TYR A 152 -0.32 1.97 12.73
CA TYR A 152 1.02 2.60 12.65
C TYR A 152 1.53 2.76 11.21
N TRP A 153 0.91 2.08 10.24
CA TRP A 153 1.20 2.22 8.81
C TRP A 153 -0.03 2.69 8.03
N ALA A 154 -1.20 2.11 8.30
CA ALA A 154 -2.45 2.42 7.62
C ALA A 154 -3.22 3.54 8.34
N HIS A 155 -2.89 4.80 8.08
CA HIS A 155 -3.52 5.96 8.74
C HIS A 155 -3.80 7.12 7.78
N SER A 156 -4.41 8.18 8.32
CA SER A 156 -4.92 9.33 7.56
C SER A 156 -3.90 10.21 6.87
N GLU A 157 -2.64 10.13 7.28
CA GLU A 157 -1.55 10.89 6.66
C GLU A 157 -0.93 10.11 5.48
N SER A 158 -1.16 8.78 5.41
CA SER A 158 -0.70 7.91 4.32
C SER A 158 -1.80 7.65 3.28
N LEU A 159 -3.05 7.50 3.75
CA LEU A 159 -4.22 7.12 2.96
C LEU A 159 -5.29 8.22 3.06
N ALA A 160 -5.81 8.67 1.93
CA ALA A 160 -6.70 9.83 1.84
C ALA A 160 -8.15 9.52 2.24
N GLU A 161 -8.57 8.26 2.10
CA GLU A 161 -9.96 7.84 2.20
C GLU A 161 -10.12 6.87 3.38
N PRO A 162 -11.14 7.07 4.25
CA PRO A 162 -11.27 6.27 5.46
C PRO A 162 -11.37 4.76 5.21
N TRP A 163 -12.05 4.35 4.15
CA TRP A 163 -12.19 2.92 3.84
C TRP A 163 -10.83 2.26 3.56
N MET A 164 -9.87 3.03 3.01
CA MET A 164 -8.55 2.50 2.71
C MET A 164 -7.78 2.24 4.00
N TRP A 165 -7.79 3.16 4.97
CA TRP A 165 -7.02 2.94 6.19
C TRP A 165 -7.64 1.85 7.07
N GLU A 166 -8.96 1.75 7.16
CA GLU A 166 -9.61 0.73 8.00
C GLU A 166 -9.57 -0.63 7.30
N GLY A 167 -9.96 -0.65 6.02
CA GLY A 167 -9.96 -1.88 5.23
C GLY A 167 -8.56 -2.45 5.04
N TYR A 168 -7.53 -1.60 4.92
CA TYR A 168 -6.16 -2.09 4.84
C TYR A 168 -5.63 -2.56 6.20
N ALA A 169 -5.99 -1.89 7.30
CA ALA A 169 -5.66 -2.36 8.65
C ALA A 169 -6.29 -3.73 8.95
N ASP A 170 -7.55 -3.94 8.60
CA ASP A 170 -8.22 -5.24 8.71
C ASP A 170 -7.51 -6.29 7.84
N TYR A 171 -7.21 -5.97 6.57
CA TYR A 171 -6.51 -6.91 5.68
C TYR A 171 -5.11 -7.28 6.19
N LEU A 172 -4.34 -6.33 6.71
CA LEU A 172 -3.04 -6.59 7.35
C LEU A 172 -3.19 -7.44 8.61
N THR A 173 -4.27 -7.24 9.35
CA THR A 173 -4.63 -8.05 10.52
C THR A 173 -4.91 -9.50 10.13
N GLU A 174 -5.65 -9.73 9.05
CA GLU A 174 -5.92 -11.08 8.53
C GLU A 174 -4.62 -11.81 8.15
N LEU A 175 -3.72 -11.13 7.43
CA LEU A 175 -2.42 -11.69 7.06
C LEU A 175 -1.59 -12.04 8.31
N THR A 176 -1.57 -11.13 9.28
CA THR A 176 -0.77 -11.28 10.51
C THR A 176 -1.31 -12.41 11.39
N LEU A 177 -2.62 -12.52 11.54
CA LEU A 177 -3.25 -13.62 12.29
C LEU A 177 -2.96 -14.97 11.63
N ALA A 178 -3.04 -15.05 10.30
CA ALA A 178 -2.69 -16.26 9.57
C ALA A 178 -1.22 -16.67 9.79
N ASP A 179 -0.29 -15.73 9.73
CA ASP A 179 1.14 -15.96 9.99
C ASP A 179 1.42 -16.39 11.43
N LEU A 180 0.63 -15.90 12.40
CA LEU A 180 0.72 -16.29 13.81
C LEU A 180 -0.01 -17.62 14.12
N GLY A 181 -0.74 -18.19 13.17
CA GLY A 181 -1.58 -19.37 13.40
C GLY A 181 -2.77 -19.12 14.33
N LEU A 182 -3.24 -17.87 14.39
CA LEU A 182 -4.39 -17.46 15.19
C LEU A 182 -5.69 -17.49 14.36
N PRO A 183 -6.85 -17.77 14.97
CA PRO A 183 -8.10 -17.88 14.24
C PRO A 183 -8.55 -16.54 13.66
N LEU A 184 -9.03 -16.57 12.42
CA LEU A 184 -9.80 -15.47 11.85
C LEU A 184 -11.22 -15.54 12.41
N VAL A 185 -11.63 -14.52 13.14
CA VAL A 185 -12.99 -14.40 13.68
C VAL A 185 -13.72 -13.32 12.88
N PRO A 186 -14.78 -13.64 12.13
CA PRO A 186 -15.60 -12.63 11.49
C PRO A 186 -16.30 -11.79 12.57
N LEU A 187 -15.87 -10.54 12.74
CA LEU A 187 -16.44 -9.65 13.77
C LEU A 187 -17.66 -8.84 13.27
N MET A 188 -17.98 -8.92 11.98
CA MET A 188 -18.97 -8.06 11.34
C MET A 188 -20.03 -8.88 10.58
N PRO A 189 -21.26 -8.37 10.40
CA PRO A 189 -22.31 -9.03 9.62
C PRO A 189 -21.83 -9.44 8.23
N GLU A 190 -22.53 -10.31 7.52
CA GLU A 190 -22.16 -10.69 6.13
C GLU A 190 -22.84 -9.81 5.05
N THR A 191 -23.98 -9.21 5.37
CA THR A 191 -24.84 -8.46 4.44
C THR A 191 -24.97 -6.99 4.84
N GLY A 192 -25.62 -6.16 4.01
CA GLY A 192 -25.98 -4.77 4.33
C GLY A 192 -25.03 -3.68 3.81
N CYS A 193 -24.07 -4.03 2.95
CA CYS A 193 -23.17 -3.07 2.30
C CYS A 193 -23.29 -3.08 0.78
N GLU A 194 -24.22 -3.86 0.23
CA GLU A 194 -24.41 -4.01 -1.20
C GLU A 194 -24.83 -2.69 -1.84
N GLY A 195 -24.18 -2.33 -2.96
CA GLY A 195 -24.52 -1.12 -3.72
C GLY A 195 -24.00 0.20 -3.14
N HIS A 196 -23.30 0.18 -2.00
CA HIS A 196 -22.67 1.37 -1.43
C HIS A 196 -21.21 1.51 -1.89
N ALA A 197 -20.86 2.69 -2.39
CA ALA A 197 -19.49 3.00 -2.80
C ALA A 197 -18.63 3.38 -1.59
N LEU A 198 -17.54 2.66 -1.37
CA LEU A 198 -16.64 2.88 -0.23
C LEU A 198 -16.00 4.28 -0.21
N VAL A 199 -15.82 4.95 -1.35
CA VAL A 199 -15.31 6.35 -1.36
C VAL A 199 -16.23 7.35 -0.68
N HIS A 200 -17.51 6.99 -0.49
CA HIS A 200 -18.49 7.79 0.26
C HIS A 200 -18.62 7.38 1.72
N TRP A 201 -17.95 6.30 2.13
CA TRP A 201 -18.01 5.81 3.51
C TRP A 201 -17.52 6.87 4.51
N ARG A 202 -18.22 6.99 5.64
CA ARG A 202 -18.16 8.08 6.64
C ARG A 202 -18.64 9.48 6.18
N ARG A 203 -18.87 9.70 4.88
CA ARG A 203 -19.50 10.95 4.37
C ARG A 203 -21.00 10.79 4.15
N ASP A 204 -21.42 9.57 3.83
CA ASP A 204 -22.81 9.20 3.69
C ASP A 204 -23.29 8.43 4.94
N PRO A 205 -24.22 9.02 5.74
CA PRO A 205 -24.74 8.37 6.94
C PRO A 205 -25.61 7.14 6.66
N HIS A 206 -26.01 6.92 5.40
CA HIS A 206 -26.77 5.73 5.01
C HIS A 206 -25.88 4.50 4.82
N ILE A 207 -24.56 4.66 4.72
CA ILE A 207 -23.64 3.53 4.63
C ILE A 207 -23.31 3.05 6.05
N PRO A 208 -23.59 1.76 6.38
CA PRO A 208 -23.32 1.26 7.71
C PRO A 208 -21.83 1.41 8.12
N PRO A 209 -21.55 1.70 9.40
CA PRO A 209 -20.18 1.88 9.88
C PRO A 209 -19.26 0.69 9.61
N TYR A 210 -19.77 -0.54 9.68
CA TYR A 210 -18.95 -1.73 9.45
C TYR A 210 -18.53 -1.94 7.98
N CYS A 211 -19.09 -1.19 7.02
CA CYS A 211 -18.79 -1.41 5.60
C CYS A 211 -17.35 -1.08 5.21
N GLY A 212 -16.78 0.00 5.74
CA GLY A 212 -15.39 0.39 5.44
C GLY A 212 -14.35 -0.62 5.90
N TYR A 213 -14.62 -1.30 7.01
CA TYR A 213 -13.83 -2.39 7.56
C TYR A 213 -13.99 -3.64 6.70
N ARG A 214 -15.19 -4.25 6.71
CA ARG A 214 -15.47 -5.53 6.06
C ARG A 214 -15.26 -5.51 4.55
N VAL A 215 -15.88 -4.55 3.86
CA VAL A 215 -15.80 -4.46 2.39
C VAL A 215 -14.44 -3.89 1.98
N GLY A 216 -13.86 -2.98 2.76
CA GLY A 216 -12.50 -2.50 2.51
C GLY A 216 -11.47 -3.62 2.55
N ALA A 217 -11.49 -4.47 3.59
CA ALA A 217 -10.62 -5.64 3.68
C ALA A 217 -10.86 -6.62 2.51
N ARG A 218 -12.12 -6.82 2.13
CA ARG A 218 -12.48 -7.62 0.95
C ARG A 218 -11.86 -7.07 -0.33
N VAL A 219 -11.88 -5.75 -0.55
CA VAL A 219 -11.22 -5.14 -1.71
C VAL A 219 -9.75 -5.51 -1.73
N PHE A 220 -9.02 -5.39 -0.62
CA PHE A 220 -7.60 -5.77 -0.57
C PHE A 220 -7.37 -7.28 -0.77
N ARG A 221 -8.26 -8.15 -0.27
CA ARG A 221 -8.21 -9.58 -0.59
C ARG A 221 -8.38 -9.86 -2.08
N GLU A 222 -9.37 -9.24 -2.72
CA GLU A 222 -9.63 -9.43 -4.15
C GLU A 222 -8.50 -8.86 -5.01
N LEU A 223 -7.95 -7.69 -4.63
CA LEU A 223 -6.74 -7.15 -5.25
C LEU A 223 -5.57 -8.14 -5.08
N SER A 224 -5.36 -8.67 -3.87
CA SER A 224 -4.27 -9.61 -3.60
C SER A 224 -4.46 -10.92 -4.36
N ALA A 225 -5.68 -11.37 -4.58
CA ALA A 225 -5.96 -12.53 -5.42
C ALA A 225 -5.67 -12.26 -6.90
N ALA A 226 -5.91 -11.03 -7.38
CA ALA A 226 -5.69 -10.64 -8.77
C ALA A 226 -4.20 -10.39 -9.11
N VAL A 227 -3.45 -9.75 -8.20
CA VAL A 227 -2.07 -9.30 -8.47
C VAL A 227 -1.03 -9.79 -7.47
N GLY A 228 -1.43 -10.41 -6.37
CA GLY A 228 -0.55 -10.73 -5.25
C GLY A 228 -0.37 -9.57 -4.27
N HIS A 229 0.04 -9.90 -3.05
CA HIS A 229 0.25 -8.92 -1.99
C HIS A 229 1.43 -7.98 -2.25
N GLN A 230 2.54 -8.49 -2.79
CA GLN A 230 3.76 -7.70 -2.99
C GLN A 230 3.58 -6.49 -3.95
N PRO A 231 2.84 -6.62 -5.08
CA PRO A 231 2.48 -5.46 -5.88
C PRO A 231 1.65 -4.41 -5.14
N ILE A 232 0.74 -4.82 -4.25
CA ILE A 232 -0.05 -3.89 -3.41
C ILE A 232 0.87 -3.10 -2.48
N ALA A 233 1.71 -3.80 -1.71
CA ALA A 233 2.66 -3.16 -0.80
C ALA A 233 3.62 -2.22 -1.54
N THR A 234 4.09 -2.62 -2.73
CA THR A 234 4.98 -1.79 -3.55
C THR A 234 4.28 -0.54 -4.08
N ALA A 235 3.04 -0.67 -4.57
CA ALA A 235 2.26 0.48 -5.05
C ALA A 235 1.99 1.46 -3.92
N LEU A 236 1.58 0.98 -2.74
CA LEU A 236 1.34 1.83 -1.58
C LEU A 236 2.60 2.56 -1.12
N ARG A 237 3.77 1.90 -1.14
CA ARG A 237 5.07 2.54 -0.86
C ARG A 237 5.34 3.72 -1.77
N GLN A 238 5.24 3.48 -3.08
CA GLN A 238 5.50 4.50 -4.10
C GLN A 238 4.52 5.67 -4.00
N LEU A 239 3.27 5.40 -3.62
CA LEU A 239 2.26 6.44 -3.44
C LEU A 239 2.48 7.24 -2.15
N GLY A 240 2.93 6.59 -1.07
CA GLY A 240 3.24 7.19 0.23
C GLY A 240 4.50 8.05 0.25
N ASP A 241 5.51 7.71 -0.56
CA ASP A 241 6.73 8.53 -0.77
C ASP A 241 6.46 9.79 -1.64
N GLY A 242 5.24 9.94 -2.17
CA GLY A 242 4.83 11.02 -3.06
C GLY A 242 4.37 12.29 -2.33
N ILE A 243 4.07 13.33 -3.12
CA ILE A 243 3.67 14.66 -2.62
C ILE A 243 2.27 14.64 -1.95
N SER A 244 1.46 13.62 -2.21
CA SER A 244 0.09 13.52 -1.70
C SER A 244 -0.25 12.12 -1.22
N ARG A 245 -1.30 12.02 -0.40
CA ARG A 245 -1.82 10.75 0.14
C ARG A 245 -2.34 9.82 -0.93
N ALA A 246 -2.20 8.51 -0.75
CA ALA A 246 -2.78 7.51 -1.63
C ALA A 246 -4.32 7.57 -1.56
N ASN A 247 -5.00 7.52 -2.71
CA ASN A 247 -6.46 7.46 -2.80
C ASN A 247 -6.87 6.30 -3.73
N SER A 248 -8.19 6.01 -3.80
CA SER A 248 -8.72 4.92 -4.64
C SER A 248 -8.17 4.94 -6.07
N TRP A 249 -8.22 6.11 -6.71
CA TRP A 249 -7.83 6.27 -8.10
C TRP A 249 -6.34 6.04 -8.32
N ARG A 250 -5.50 6.56 -7.43
CA ARG A 250 -4.05 6.38 -7.48
C ARG A 250 -3.66 4.93 -7.24
N LEU A 251 -4.34 4.25 -6.32
CA LEU A 251 -4.10 2.83 -6.06
C LEU A 251 -4.47 1.97 -7.28
N LEU A 252 -5.66 2.19 -7.86
CA LEU A 252 -6.08 1.54 -9.10
C LEU A 252 -5.03 1.75 -10.20
N ALA A 253 -4.70 3.02 -10.50
CA ALA A 253 -3.78 3.34 -11.57
C ALA A 253 -2.38 2.76 -11.35
N ALA A 254 -1.84 2.87 -10.14
CA ALA A 254 -0.51 2.33 -9.81
C ALA A 254 -0.46 0.81 -9.98
N LEU A 255 -1.48 0.08 -9.51
CA LEU A 255 -1.51 -1.38 -9.60
C LEU A 255 -1.66 -1.86 -11.03
N GLU A 256 -2.57 -1.29 -11.82
CA GLU A 256 -2.75 -1.72 -13.21
C GLU A 256 -1.52 -1.41 -14.06
N LEU A 257 -0.88 -0.25 -13.85
CA LEU A 257 0.36 0.11 -14.53
C LEU A 257 1.54 -0.80 -14.16
N ALA A 258 1.58 -1.29 -12.91
CA ALA A 258 2.64 -2.18 -12.44
C ALA A 258 2.44 -3.64 -12.85
N THR A 259 1.19 -4.08 -12.95
CA THR A 259 0.86 -5.52 -13.08
C THR A 259 0.27 -5.88 -14.44
N GLY A 260 -0.19 -4.89 -15.21
CA GLY A 260 -0.92 -5.09 -16.46
C GLY A 260 -2.29 -5.74 -16.30
N ARG A 261 -2.78 -5.94 -15.07
CA ARG A 261 -4.13 -6.48 -14.81
C ARG A 261 -5.18 -5.38 -14.89
N ASP A 262 -6.39 -5.75 -15.32
CA ASP A 262 -7.56 -4.90 -15.22
C ASP A 262 -8.25 -5.15 -13.87
N LEU A 263 -8.20 -4.16 -13.00
CA LEU A 263 -8.73 -4.11 -11.64
C LEU A 263 -9.96 -3.19 -11.54
N THR A 264 -10.30 -2.52 -12.64
CA THR A 264 -11.53 -1.74 -12.82
C THR A 264 -12.79 -2.48 -12.32
N PRO A 265 -12.98 -3.80 -12.52
CA PRO A 265 -14.15 -4.51 -12.01
C PRO A 265 -14.27 -4.48 -10.48
N ILE A 266 -13.16 -4.62 -9.74
CA ILE A 266 -13.14 -4.58 -8.27
C ILE A 266 -13.52 -3.19 -7.78
N PHE A 267 -12.91 -2.15 -8.38
CA PHE A 267 -13.19 -0.78 -7.99
C PHE A 267 -14.63 -0.36 -8.33
N ARG A 268 -15.18 -0.83 -9.45
CA ARG A 268 -16.59 -0.63 -9.81
C ARG A 268 -17.55 -1.30 -8.82
N ALA A 269 -17.22 -2.51 -8.38
CA ALA A 269 -18.10 -3.30 -7.53
C ALA A 269 -18.23 -2.74 -6.11
N TYR A 270 -17.14 -2.17 -5.56
CA TYR A 270 -17.09 -1.82 -4.13
C TYR A 270 -16.66 -0.40 -3.84
N VAL A 271 -15.77 0.18 -4.65
CA VAL A 271 -15.02 1.37 -4.25
C VAL A 271 -15.68 2.63 -4.76
N LEU A 272 -15.92 2.69 -6.07
CA LEU A 272 -16.32 3.88 -6.78
C LEU A 272 -17.83 3.91 -7.02
N PRO A 273 -18.42 5.12 -7.09
CA PRO A 273 -19.85 5.24 -7.25
C PRO A 273 -20.26 4.98 -8.72
N PRO A 274 -21.54 4.64 -8.98
CA PRO A 274 -22.01 4.30 -10.33
C PRO A 274 -21.68 5.35 -11.39
N GLU A 275 -21.67 6.63 -11.03
CA GLU A 275 -21.34 7.77 -11.91
C GLU A 275 -19.90 7.71 -12.44
N ALA A 276 -19.02 6.96 -11.78
CA ALA A 276 -17.64 6.74 -12.24
C ALA A 276 -17.53 5.68 -13.35
N SER A 277 -18.62 4.99 -13.69
CA SER A 277 -18.63 3.87 -14.65
C SER A 277 -18.08 4.23 -16.03
N ASP A 278 -18.49 5.37 -16.58
CA ASP A 278 -18.03 5.82 -17.89
C ASP A 278 -16.52 6.11 -17.90
N TRP A 279 -16.02 6.70 -16.79
CA TRP A 279 -14.60 6.95 -16.62
C TRP A 279 -13.82 5.64 -16.53
N LEU A 280 -14.31 4.69 -15.73
CA LEU A 280 -13.72 3.36 -15.55
C LEU A 280 -13.63 2.59 -16.88
N ASP A 281 -14.66 2.68 -17.71
CA ASP A 281 -14.64 2.10 -19.07
C ASP A 281 -13.57 2.74 -19.96
N ARG A 282 -13.43 4.07 -19.92
CA ARG A 282 -12.39 4.78 -20.67
C ARG A 282 -11.00 4.42 -20.17
N TRP A 283 -10.84 4.30 -18.86
CA TRP A 283 -9.59 3.91 -18.21
C TRP A 283 -9.18 2.49 -18.61
N SER A 284 -10.06 1.49 -18.44
CA SER A 284 -9.80 0.09 -18.81
C SER A 284 -9.40 -0.03 -20.30
N ARG A 285 -10.12 0.66 -21.21
CA ARG A 285 -9.77 0.71 -22.64
C ARG A 285 -8.39 1.34 -22.90
N THR A 286 -8.06 2.42 -22.18
CA THR A 286 -6.76 3.10 -22.33
C THR A 286 -5.63 2.20 -21.85
N GLN A 287 -5.83 1.48 -20.74
CA GLN A 287 -4.84 0.53 -20.22
C GLN A 287 -4.66 -0.67 -21.14
N ALA A 288 -5.73 -1.19 -21.75
CA ALA A 288 -5.62 -2.24 -22.77
C ALA A 288 -4.76 -1.79 -23.96
N LEU A 289 -5.05 -0.61 -24.52
CA LEU A 289 -4.26 -0.04 -25.61
C LEU A 289 -2.79 0.20 -25.21
N LEU A 290 -2.54 0.72 -24.00
CA LEU A 290 -1.19 0.94 -23.51
C LEU A 290 -0.40 -0.37 -23.43
N ARG A 291 -1.01 -1.47 -22.96
CA ARG A 291 -0.37 -2.79 -22.90
C ARG A 291 -0.01 -3.32 -24.29
N GLU A 292 -0.93 -3.23 -25.24
CA GLU A 292 -0.71 -3.69 -26.62
C GLU A 292 0.40 -2.88 -27.30
N VAL A 293 0.30 -1.55 -27.26
CA VAL A 293 1.31 -0.65 -27.83
C VAL A 293 2.68 -0.88 -27.20
N ARG A 294 2.75 -1.06 -25.88
CA ARG A 294 4.00 -1.33 -25.18
C ARG A 294 4.60 -2.67 -25.57
N ALA A 295 3.80 -3.74 -25.64
CA ALA A 295 4.29 -5.06 -26.03
C ALA A 295 4.91 -5.05 -27.43
N ILE A 296 4.27 -4.38 -28.40
CA ILE A 296 4.80 -4.28 -29.76
C ILE A 296 6.04 -3.36 -29.77
N SER A 297 6.00 -2.21 -29.09
CA SER A 297 7.14 -1.30 -29.01
C SER A 297 8.37 -1.99 -28.42
N ASP A 298 8.22 -2.72 -27.31
CA ASP A 298 9.29 -3.45 -26.66
C ASP A 298 9.88 -4.54 -27.57
N SER A 299 9.03 -5.25 -28.33
CA SER A 299 9.48 -6.25 -29.33
C SER A 299 10.30 -5.64 -30.48
N LEU A 300 10.07 -4.36 -30.77
CA LEU A 300 10.77 -3.60 -31.80
C LEU A 300 11.94 -2.76 -31.24
N GLY A 301 12.22 -2.87 -29.93
CA GLY A 301 13.25 -2.07 -29.27
C GLY A 301 12.95 -0.56 -29.21
N LEU A 302 11.68 -0.18 -29.30
CA LEU A 302 11.22 1.21 -29.32
C LEU A 302 10.78 1.67 -27.93
N SER A 303 11.09 2.91 -27.61
CA SER A 303 10.53 3.59 -26.43
C SER A 303 9.22 4.29 -26.76
N LEU A 304 8.29 4.28 -25.80
CA LEU A 304 7.04 5.04 -25.93
C LEU A 304 7.32 6.55 -26.01
N PRO A 305 6.51 7.32 -26.76
CA PRO A 305 6.65 8.77 -26.84
C PRO A 305 6.53 9.47 -25.49
N GLN A 306 7.27 10.58 -25.33
CA GLN A 306 7.30 11.36 -24.10
C GLN A 306 5.91 11.79 -23.59
N PRO A 307 4.94 12.20 -24.44
CA PRO A 307 3.61 12.55 -23.94
C PRO A 307 2.88 11.37 -23.28
N ILE A 308 3.03 10.15 -23.80
CA ILE A 308 2.47 8.94 -23.17
C ILE A 308 3.19 8.67 -21.84
N LEU A 309 4.52 8.78 -21.82
CA LEU A 309 5.29 8.60 -20.58
C LEU A 309 4.90 9.62 -19.51
N LEU A 310 4.68 10.89 -19.88
CA LEU A 310 4.21 11.94 -18.98
C LEU A 310 2.79 11.67 -18.49
N SER A 311 1.87 11.26 -19.35
CA SER A 311 0.51 10.87 -18.93
C SER A 311 0.56 9.72 -17.93
N VAL A 312 1.36 8.68 -18.18
CA VAL A 312 1.56 7.57 -17.24
C VAL A 312 2.11 8.05 -15.88
N GLN A 313 3.06 9.01 -15.89
CA GLN A 313 3.59 9.61 -14.66
C GLN A 313 2.53 10.46 -13.92
N ASN A 314 1.73 11.25 -14.64
CA ASN A 314 0.65 12.05 -14.06
C ASN A 314 -0.42 11.16 -13.42
N TRP A 315 -0.79 10.07 -14.09
CA TRP A 315 -1.75 9.08 -13.55
C TRP A 315 -1.24 8.46 -12.25
N ARG A 316 0.04 8.07 -12.18
CA ARG A 316 0.68 7.59 -10.93
C ARG A 316 0.66 8.64 -9.82
N SER A 317 0.84 9.90 -10.20
CA SER A 317 0.84 11.04 -9.26
C SER A 317 -0.58 11.45 -8.83
N GLY A 318 -1.63 10.85 -9.41
CA GLY A 318 -3.03 11.18 -9.11
C GLY A 318 -3.55 12.44 -9.76
N ILE A 319 -2.79 13.01 -10.70
CA ILE A 319 -3.26 14.10 -11.56
C ILE A 319 -4.01 13.41 -12.71
N LEU A 320 -5.30 13.18 -12.50
CA LEU A 320 -6.19 12.61 -13.51
C LEU A 320 -6.94 13.74 -14.20
N ILE A 321 -6.40 14.19 -15.33
CA ILE A 321 -7.05 15.18 -16.18
C ILE A 321 -7.66 14.42 -17.35
N ASP A 322 -8.99 14.46 -17.48
CA ASP A 322 -9.73 13.75 -18.54
C ASP A 322 -9.15 14.01 -19.94
N ARG A 323 -8.75 15.27 -20.19
CA ARG A 323 -8.11 15.67 -21.45
C ARG A 323 -6.78 14.95 -21.71
N GLU A 324 -5.99 14.69 -20.67
CA GLU A 324 -4.73 13.98 -20.81
C GLU A 324 -4.95 12.49 -21.06
N ILE A 325 -5.94 11.87 -20.40
CA ILE A 325 -6.33 10.48 -20.66
C ILE A 325 -6.79 10.32 -22.11
N GLU A 326 -7.67 11.20 -22.59
CA GLU A 326 -8.16 11.14 -23.97
C GLU A 326 -7.07 11.43 -24.99
N GLY A 327 -6.18 12.39 -24.71
CA GLY A 327 -5.02 12.68 -25.56
C GLY A 327 -4.08 11.48 -25.68
N ALA A 328 -3.72 10.85 -24.55
CA ALA A 328 -2.89 9.65 -24.54
C ALA A 328 -3.58 8.48 -25.25
N ARG A 329 -4.87 8.26 -25.00
CA ARG A 329 -5.68 7.21 -25.66
C ARG A 329 -5.73 7.40 -27.16
N ALA A 330 -5.97 8.62 -27.65
CA ALA A 330 -6.00 8.92 -29.07
C ALA A 330 -4.64 8.67 -29.74
N LEU A 331 -3.55 9.08 -29.08
CA LEU A 331 -2.20 8.82 -29.58
C LEU A 331 -1.87 7.31 -29.59
N LEU A 332 -2.18 6.58 -28.51
CA LEU A 332 -2.00 5.12 -28.44
C LEU A 332 -2.78 4.41 -29.56
N ALA A 333 -4.05 4.79 -29.75
CA ALA A 333 -4.90 4.22 -30.80
C ALA A 333 -4.36 4.49 -32.22
N ALA A 334 -3.73 5.64 -32.45
CA ALA A 334 -3.11 5.96 -33.74
C ALA A 334 -1.75 5.27 -33.94
N LEU A 335 -1.01 5.00 -32.86
CA LEU A 335 0.28 4.30 -32.93
C LEU A 335 0.12 2.80 -33.13
N LEU A 336 -0.94 2.18 -32.60
CA LEU A 336 -1.15 0.73 -32.68
C LEU A 336 -1.06 0.18 -34.13
N PRO A 337 -1.84 0.66 -35.12
CA PRO A 337 -1.76 0.14 -36.49
C PRO A 337 -0.39 0.39 -37.13
N ALA A 338 0.24 1.54 -36.85
CA ALA A 338 1.59 1.83 -37.33
C ALA A 338 2.61 0.81 -36.80
N LEU A 339 2.55 0.48 -35.51
CA LEU A 339 3.42 -0.50 -34.88
C LEU A 339 3.19 -1.92 -35.41
N GLU A 340 1.94 -2.31 -35.63
CA GLU A 340 1.60 -3.60 -36.24
C GLU A 340 2.17 -3.72 -37.67
N ARG A 341 2.03 -2.68 -38.48
CA ARG A 341 2.62 -2.61 -39.82
C ARG A 341 4.14 -2.68 -39.79
N ALA A 342 4.76 -2.00 -38.83
CA ALA A 342 6.20 -2.01 -38.72
C ALA A 342 6.75 -3.39 -38.32
N ARG A 343 6.08 -4.07 -37.39
CA ARG A 343 6.39 -5.47 -37.06
C ARG A 343 6.24 -6.37 -38.28
N TYR A 344 5.14 -6.23 -39.03
CA TYR A 344 4.93 -6.97 -40.27
C TYR A 344 6.04 -6.72 -41.29
N LEU A 345 6.44 -5.46 -41.50
CA LEU A 345 7.53 -5.10 -42.40
C LEU A 345 8.86 -5.72 -41.96
N ASP A 346 9.20 -5.65 -40.68
CA ASP A 346 10.43 -6.22 -40.15
C ASP A 346 10.52 -7.73 -40.38
N GLU A 347 9.44 -8.46 -40.06
CA GLU A 347 9.32 -9.90 -40.30
C GLU A 347 9.47 -10.24 -41.80
N ARG A 348 8.82 -9.49 -42.68
CA ARG A 348 8.84 -9.74 -44.13
C ARG A 348 10.19 -9.41 -44.76
N CYS A 349 10.80 -8.30 -44.36
CA CYS A 349 12.14 -7.96 -44.82
C CYS A 349 13.16 -9.01 -44.36
N GLY A 350 13.06 -9.49 -43.12
CA GLY A 350 13.88 -10.59 -42.62
C GLY A 350 13.73 -11.87 -43.48
N ALA A 351 12.50 -12.23 -43.84
CA ALA A 351 12.23 -13.39 -44.70
C ALA A 351 12.82 -13.26 -46.11
N LEU A 352 12.94 -12.04 -46.64
CA LEU A 352 13.53 -11.75 -47.95
C LEU A 352 15.04 -11.48 -47.90
N GLY A 353 15.65 -11.49 -46.71
CA GLY A 353 17.05 -11.09 -46.52
C GLY A 353 17.32 -9.61 -46.82
N LEU A 354 16.29 -8.76 -46.71
CA LEU A 354 16.40 -7.31 -46.91
C LEU A 354 16.64 -6.60 -45.57
N GLY A 355 17.48 -5.56 -45.58
CA GLY A 355 17.62 -4.66 -44.44
C GLY A 355 16.50 -3.63 -44.38
N CYS A 356 15.61 -3.72 -43.39
CA CYS A 356 14.57 -2.71 -43.12
C CYS A 356 14.75 -2.00 -41.77
N ALA A 357 15.92 -2.18 -41.15
CA ALA A 357 16.31 -1.46 -39.94
C ALA A 357 16.27 0.06 -40.17
N GLY A 358 15.78 0.80 -39.17
CA GLY A 358 15.77 2.27 -39.17
C GLY A 358 14.56 2.95 -39.81
N ARG A 359 13.59 2.20 -40.36
CA ARG A 359 12.38 2.80 -41.01
C ARG A 359 11.37 3.39 -40.03
N LEU A 360 11.36 2.91 -38.79
CA LEU A 360 10.48 3.41 -37.73
C LEU A 360 10.97 4.75 -37.17
N GLY A 361 12.29 4.95 -37.05
CA GLY A 361 12.85 6.08 -36.32
C GLY A 361 12.34 6.14 -34.88
N GLN A 362 12.22 7.35 -34.33
CA GLN A 362 11.51 7.57 -33.06
C GLN A 362 10.00 7.60 -33.28
N LEU A 363 9.25 7.05 -32.34
CA LEU A 363 7.80 7.11 -32.38
C LEU A 363 7.30 8.56 -32.27
N PRO A 364 6.34 8.99 -33.12
CA PRO A 364 5.77 10.32 -33.08
C PRO A 364 5.16 10.66 -31.72
N SER A 365 5.33 11.91 -31.30
CA SER A 365 4.78 12.43 -30.04
C SER A 365 3.37 13.01 -30.18
N ASP A 366 2.80 13.06 -31.37
CA ASP A 366 1.49 13.64 -31.62
C ASP A 366 0.67 12.82 -32.62
N LEU A 367 -0.64 13.11 -32.67
CA LEU A 367 -1.61 12.37 -33.46
C LEU A 367 -1.33 12.48 -34.97
N ALA A 368 -0.94 13.66 -35.45
CA ALA A 368 -0.70 13.89 -36.87
C ALA A 368 0.53 13.10 -37.34
N GLY A 369 1.60 13.09 -36.55
CA GLY A 369 2.79 12.30 -36.80
C GLY A 369 2.51 10.80 -36.75
N ALA A 370 1.70 10.32 -35.80
CA ALA A 370 1.30 8.91 -35.73
C ALA A 370 0.53 8.46 -36.99
N GLN A 371 -0.40 9.29 -37.47
CA GLN A 371 -1.15 9.04 -38.70
C GLN A 371 -0.25 9.07 -39.95
N GLN A 372 0.70 10.00 -40.01
CA GLN A 372 1.68 10.06 -41.09
C GLN A 372 2.61 8.84 -41.10
N LEU A 373 3.02 8.37 -39.92
CA LEU A 373 3.82 7.15 -39.78
C LEU A 373 3.04 5.94 -40.30
N ASP A 374 1.79 5.76 -39.89
CA ASP A 374 0.94 4.65 -40.37
C ASP A 374 0.81 4.68 -41.90
N ALA A 375 0.49 5.84 -42.48
CA ALA A 375 0.37 6.01 -43.93
C ALA A 375 1.69 5.71 -44.68
N ARG A 376 2.83 6.14 -44.11
CA ARG A 376 4.16 5.84 -44.68
C ARG A 376 4.43 4.34 -44.68
N LEU A 377 4.21 3.67 -43.54
CA LEU A 377 4.44 2.22 -43.42
C LEU A 377 3.49 1.42 -44.32
N ALA A 378 2.25 1.87 -44.52
CA ALA A 378 1.34 1.25 -45.48
C ALA A 378 1.90 1.32 -46.91
N ALA A 379 2.39 2.48 -47.35
CA ALA A 379 3.01 2.63 -48.67
C ALA A 379 4.30 1.78 -48.83
N GLU A 380 5.06 1.60 -47.75
CA GLU A 380 6.23 0.71 -47.76
C GLU A 380 5.85 -0.76 -47.88
N ILE A 381 4.75 -1.19 -47.26
CA ILE A 381 4.21 -2.55 -47.42
C ILE A 381 3.80 -2.79 -48.87
N ASP A 382 3.15 -1.82 -49.52
CA ASP A 382 2.77 -1.92 -50.93
C ASP A 382 4.00 -2.04 -51.85
N LEU A 383 5.06 -1.27 -51.55
CA LEU A 383 6.33 -1.35 -52.27
C LEU A 383 7.02 -2.71 -52.09
N LEU A 384 7.07 -3.21 -50.85
CA LEU A 384 7.65 -4.52 -50.54
C LEU A 384 6.87 -5.65 -51.24
N SER A 385 5.54 -5.57 -51.24
CA SER A 385 4.68 -6.53 -51.94
C SER A 385 4.93 -6.52 -53.45
N SER A 386 5.12 -5.33 -54.04
CA SER A 386 5.48 -5.19 -55.46
C SER A 386 6.87 -5.78 -55.75
N PHE A 387 7.84 -5.58 -54.85
CA PHE A 387 9.16 -6.19 -54.94
C PHE A 387 9.08 -7.72 -54.85
N GLU A 388 8.31 -8.28 -53.90
CA GLU A 388 8.10 -9.72 -53.76
C GLU A 388 7.53 -10.34 -55.05
N GLN A 389 6.54 -9.69 -55.65
CA GLN A 389 5.94 -10.16 -56.91
C GLN A 389 6.98 -10.19 -58.04
N LEU A 390 7.72 -9.09 -58.24
CA LEU A 390 8.76 -9.01 -59.27
C LEU A 390 9.89 -10.02 -59.03
N ALA A 391 10.27 -10.22 -57.76
CA ALA A 391 11.24 -11.23 -57.36
C ALA A 391 10.78 -12.65 -57.71
N GLY A 392 9.51 -12.96 -57.44
CA GLY A 392 8.90 -14.25 -57.80
C GLY A 392 8.84 -14.47 -59.32
N GLU A 393 8.45 -13.44 -60.09
CA GLU A 393 8.41 -13.49 -61.56
C GLU A 393 9.82 -13.66 -62.15
N ALA A 394 10.82 -12.95 -61.64
CA ALA A 394 12.21 -13.08 -62.05
C ALA A 394 12.75 -14.50 -61.77
N ALA A 395 12.49 -15.04 -60.58
CA ALA A 395 12.89 -16.39 -60.20
C ALA A 395 12.23 -17.45 -61.10
N ALA A 396 10.92 -17.30 -61.41
CA ALA A 396 10.21 -18.19 -62.33
C ALA A 396 10.76 -18.14 -63.76
N ALA A 397 11.28 -16.98 -64.18
CA ALA A 397 11.97 -16.80 -65.45
C ALA A 397 13.45 -17.25 -65.44
N GLY A 398 13.96 -17.77 -64.31
CA GLY A 398 15.37 -18.19 -64.18
C GLY A 398 16.36 -17.02 -64.10
N LEU A 399 15.89 -15.80 -63.82
CA LEU A 399 16.74 -14.63 -63.65
C LEU A 399 17.23 -14.55 -62.20
N PRO A 400 18.53 -14.35 -61.95
CA PRO A 400 19.03 -14.18 -60.59
C PRO A 400 18.54 -12.84 -60.03
N LEU A 401 17.95 -12.89 -58.83
CA LEU A 401 17.76 -11.69 -58.01
C LEU A 401 19.14 -11.14 -57.66
N ALA A 402 19.40 -9.87 -58.01
CA ALA A 402 20.64 -9.21 -57.66
C ALA A 402 20.76 -9.16 -56.13
N GLN A 403 21.52 -10.08 -55.55
CA GLN A 403 21.80 -10.24 -54.11
C GLN A 403 22.69 -9.11 -53.53
N ARG A 404 22.60 -7.88 -54.04
CA ARG A 404 23.43 -6.76 -53.57
C ARG A 404 22.57 -5.66 -52.97
N ALA A 405 22.25 -5.82 -51.69
CA ALA A 405 21.84 -4.72 -50.82
C ALA A 405 22.52 -4.76 -49.45
N GLY A 406 23.71 -5.39 -49.36
CA GLY A 406 24.56 -5.36 -48.16
C GLY A 406 25.52 -4.17 -48.10
N ASP A 407 25.88 -3.57 -49.24
CA ASP A 407 27.03 -2.63 -49.31
C ASP A 407 26.65 -1.14 -49.35
N ALA A 408 25.36 -0.79 -49.26
CA ALA A 408 24.92 0.62 -49.34
C ALA A 408 24.82 1.34 -47.97
N GLY A 409 25.13 0.65 -46.87
CA GLY A 409 25.04 1.18 -45.50
C GLY A 409 26.28 1.93 -45.01
N GLU A 410 27.46 1.70 -45.58
CA GLU A 410 28.72 2.33 -45.13
C GLU A 410 29.09 3.63 -45.88
N ALA A 411 28.32 4.04 -46.89
CA ALA A 411 28.66 5.20 -47.73
C ALA A 411 27.95 6.52 -47.35
N ARG A 412 27.40 6.64 -46.13
CA ARG A 412 26.74 7.88 -45.66
C ARG A 412 27.35 8.54 -44.42
N ASP A 413 28.48 8.05 -43.94
CA ASP A 413 29.33 8.78 -42.97
C ASP A 413 30.65 9.21 -43.63
N THR A 414 30.57 10.25 -44.46
CA THR A 414 31.71 11.16 -44.75
C THR A 414 31.22 12.59 -44.79
#